data_AF-A0A955D519-F1
#
_entry.id   AF-A0A955D519-F1
#
_cell.length_a   1.000
_cell.length_b   1.000
_cell.length_c   1.000
_cell.angle_alpha   90.00
_cell.angle_beta   90.00
_cell.angle_gamma   90.00
#
_symmetry.space_group_name_H-M   'P 1'
#
loop_
_entity.id
_entity.type
_entity.pdbx_description
1 polymer ?
#
loop_
_entity_poly.entity_id
_entity_poly.type
_entity_poly.pdbx_seq_one_letter_code
_entity_poly.pdbx_strand_id
1 'polypeptide(L)'
;MFLRRLGFLYALSAAVVVVMVLQLSRLTLAEGADHLADAESRLDQRTFLATYRGRILDRKGRVLAADRPSYDIAVEYEVLTGAWAAHEAAVAARKEVGRTAWSEMDPSARGRAIERHLPAFDAQVERLYATICDRGGIDRDELERRIDEIKRRVHTRAVAVWDRQREMESNR
;
A
#
# COMPACT_ATOMS: atom_id res chain seq x y z
N MET A 1 -35.42 22.09 -46.21
CA MET A 1 -35.80 21.67 -44.83
C MET A 1 -34.63 21.11 -44.02
N PHE A 2 -33.58 20.56 -44.65
CA PHE A 2 -32.40 20.00 -43.97
C PHE A 2 -31.57 21.05 -43.21
N LEU A 3 -31.29 22.21 -43.84
CA LEU A 3 -30.54 23.32 -43.24
C LEU A 3 -31.17 23.87 -41.96
N ARG A 4 -32.51 23.89 -41.88
CA ARG A 4 -33.25 24.32 -40.67
C ARG A 4 -33.10 23.31 -39.52
N ARG A 5 -33.16 22.01 -39.81
CA ARG A 5 -32.97 20.94 -38.83
C ARG A 5 -31.51 20.86 -38.36
N LEU A 6 -30.57 21.01 -39.28
CA LEU A 6 -29.13 21.06 -38.97
C LEU A 6 -28.79 22.30 -38.11
N GLY A 7 -29.35 23.46 -38.43
CA GLY A 7 -29.20 24.66 -37.61
C GLY A 7 -29.76 24.49 -36.20
N PHE A 8 -30.89 23.79 -36.05
CA PHE A 8 -31.44 23.48 -34.73
C PHE A 8 -30.54 22.54 -33.92
N LEU A 9 -30.00 21.48 -34.53
CA LEU A 9 -29.05 20.58 -33.87
C LEU A 9 -27.77 21.31 -33.46
N TYR A 10 -27.27 22.20 -34.31
CA TYR A 10 -26.10 23.02 -33.98
C TYR A 10 -26.39 23.98 -32.82
N ALA A 11 -27.55 24.65 -32.84
CA ALA A 11 -27.98 25.53 -31.77
C ALA A 11 -28.16 24.78 -30.44
N LEU A 12 -28.74 23.58 -30.47
CA LEU A 12 -28.89 22.74 -29.29
C LEU A 12 -27.52 22.30 -28.74
N SER A 13 -26.62 21.88 -29.61
CA SER A 13 -25.26 21.48 -29.22
C SER A 13 -24.48 22.67 -28.64
N ALA A 14 -24.58 23.84 -29.28
CA ALA A 14 -23.98 25.09 -28.79
C ALA A 14 -24.55 25.49 -27.42
N ALA A 15 -25.86 25.34 -27.21
CA ALA A 15 -26.49 25.63 -25.92
C ALA A 15 -25.92 24.74 -24.80
N VAL A 16 -25.72 23.44 -25.06
CA VAL A 16 -25.09 22.52 -24.08
C VAL A 16 -23.66 22.96 -23.75
N VAL A 17 -22.86 23.33 -24.77
CA VAL A 17 -21.50 23.84 -24.55
C VAL A 17 -21.51 25.12 -23.71
N VAL A 18 -22.42 26.05 -24.00
CA VAL A 18 -22.55 27.29 -23.22
C VAL A 18 -22.89 26.98 -21.75
N VAL A 19 -23.81 26.05 -21.48
CA VAL A 19 -24.13 25.64 -20.10
C VAL A 19 -22.90 25.07 -19.39
N MET A 20 -22.10 24.23 -20.05
CA MET A 20 -20.86 23.70 -19.47
C MET A 20 -19.82 24.80 -19.19
N VAL A 21 -19.66 25.76 -20.11
CA VAL A 21 -18.74 26.90 -19.91
C VAL A 21 -19.19 27.79 -18.76
N LEU A 22 -20.50 28.03 -18.62
CA LEU A 22 -21.06 28.78 -17.49
C LEU A 22 -20.84 28.05 -16.17
N GLN A 23 -21.07 26.74 -16.14
CA GLN A 23 -20.84 25.93 -14.94
C GLN A 23 -19.36 25.90 -14.55
N LEU A 24 -18.45 25.77 -15.53
CA LEU A 24 -17.01 25.84 -15.30
C LEU A 24 -16.59 27.22 -14.78
N SER A 25 -17.12 28.29 -15.36
CA SER A 25 -16.86 29.68 -14.91
C SER A 25 -17.35 29.90 -13.49
N ARG A 26 -18.54 29.38 -13.14
CA ARG A 26 -19.05 29.45 -11.77
C ARG A 26 -18.12 28.73 -10.79
N LEU A 27 -17.70 27.50 -11.13
CA LEU A 27 -16.86 26.71 -10.24
C LEU A 27 -15.45 27.30 -10.08
N THR A 28 -14.89 27.89 -11.15
CA THR A 28 -13.51 28.41 -11.15
C THR A 28 -13.39 29.86 -10.73
N LEU A 29 -14.33 30.73 -11.11
CA LEU A 29 -14.26 32.18 -10.82
C LEU A 29 -15.07 32.57 -9.60
N ALA A 30 -16.28 32.02 -9.42
CA ALA A 30 -17.15 32.40 -8.31
C ALA A 30 -16.83 31.58 -7.04
N GLU A 31 -16.64 30.27 -7.18
CA GLU A 31 -16.38 29.35 -6.05
C GLU A 31 -14.90 28.96 -5.92
N GLY A 32 -14.03 29.45 -6.83
CA GLY A 32 -12.63 29.01 -6.90
C GLY A 32 -11.82 29.33 -5.63
N ALA A 33 -12.07 30.48 -5.00
CA ALA A 33 -11.39 30.87 -3.76
C ALA A 33 -11.76 29.94 -2.59
N ASP A 34 -13.03 29.55 -2.47
CA ASP A 34 -13.50 28.64 -1.44
C ASP A 34 -12.97 27.21 -1.65
N HIS A 35 -12.98 26.72 -2.90
CA HIS A 35 -12.40 25.41 -3.25
C HIS A 35 -10.89 25.36 -3.03
N LEU A 36 -10.18 26.47 -3.32
CA LEU A 36 -8.75 26.58 -3.04
C LEU A 36 -8.48 26.54 -1.53
N ALA A 37 -9.24 27.31 -0.74
CA ALA A 37 -9.08 27.33 0.71
C ALA A 37 -9.37 25.96 1.35
N ASP A 38 -10.40 25.24 0.88
CA ASP A 38 -10.69 23.87 1.36
C ASP A 38 -9.56 22.90 0.97
N ALA A 39 -9.06 22.98 -0.26
CA ALA A 39 -7.93 22.16 -0.70
C ALA A 39 -6.65 22.44 0.11
N GLU A 40 -6.33 23.71 0.36
CA GLU A 40 -5.18 24.12 1.17
C GLU A 40 -5.32 23.66 2.63
N SER A 41 -6.53 23.70 3.19
CA SER A 41 -6.78 23.22 4.55
C SER A 41 -6.48 21.72 4.73
N ARG A 42 -6.61 20.93 3.65
CA ARG A 42 -6.30 19.50 3.65
C ARG A 42 -4.81 19.21 3.43
N LEU A 43 -4.03 20.18 2.96
CA LEU A 43 -2.58 20.06 2.82
C LEU A 43 -1.86 20.27 4.16
N ASP A 44 -2.37 21.13 5.05
CA ASP A 44 -1.81 21.34 6.39
C ASP A 44 -2.30 20.27 7.37
N GLN A 45 -1.55 19.18 7.48
CA GLN A 45 -1.77 18.19 8.53
C GLN A 45 -1.05 18.60 9.81
N ARG A 46 -1.80 19.20 10.74
CA ARG A 46 -1.32 19.45 12.10
C ARG A 46 -1.40 18.16 12.90
N THR A 47 -0.25 17.54 13.12
CA THR A 47 -0.13 16.43 14.08
C THR A 47 0.47 16.94 15.37
N PHE A 48 -0.11 16.55 16.50
CA PHE A 48 0.54 16.78 17.78
C PHE A 48 1.71 15.84 17.92
N LEU A 49 2.90 16.39 18.21
CA LEU A 49 4.03 15.57 18.61
C LEU A 49 3.78 15.06 20.03
N ALA A 50 4.03 13.77 20.25
CA ALA A 50 3.98 13.20 21.58
C ALA A 50 4.93 13.97 22.51
N THR A 51 4.47 14.26 23.72
CA THR A 51 5.33 14.87 24.74
C THR A 51 6.31 13.82 25.27
N TYR A 52 7.56 14.22 25.49
CA TYR A 52 8.57 13.34 26.08
C TYR A 52 8.51 13.45 27.60
N ARG A 53 8.47 12.32 28.31
CA ARG A 53 8.58 12.35 29.77
C ARG A 53 10.02 12.68 30.15
N GLY A 54 10.18 13.61 31.09
CA GLY A 54 11.48 13.89 31.70
C GLY A 54 12.04 12.68 32.45
N ARG A 55 13.33 12.73 32.80
CA ARG A 55 13.99 11.69 33.60
C ARG A 55 13.57 11.77 35.06
N ILE A 56 13.26 10.63 35.67
CA ILE A 56 13.07 10.53 37.11
C ILE A 56 14.42 10.23 37.75
N LEU A 57 14.82 11.06 38.71
CA LEU A 57 16.10 10.97 39.40
C LEU A 57 15.89 10.64 40.88
N ASP A 58 16.78 9.84 41.44
CA ASP A 58 16.94 9.68 42.90
C ASP A 58 17.59 10.94 43.52
N ARG A 59 17.57 11.07 44.85
CA ARG A 59 18.22 12.15 45.63
C ARG A 59 19.71 12.32 45.29
N LYS A 60 20.37 11.25 44.86
CA LYS A 60 21.79 11.26 44.45
C LYS A 60 22.00 11.58 42.95
N GLY A 61 20.96 11.97 42.22
CA GLY A 61 21.02 12.27 40.78
C GLY A 61 21.05 11.05 39.86
N ARG A 62 20.79 9.85 40.39
CA ARG A 62 20.78 8.60 39.59
C ARG A 62 19.45 8.45 38.85
N VAL A 63 19.49 8.14 37.56
CA VAL A 63 18.27 7.93 36.74
C VAL A 63 17.57 6.65 37.18
N LEU A 64 16.33 6.77 37.65
CA LEU A 64 15.45 5.65 38.01
C LEU A 64 14.55 5.24 36.83
N ALA A 65 14.09 6.21 36.04
CA ALA A 65 13.29 5.97 34.85
C ALA A 65 13.57 7.06 33.80
N ALA A 66 13.63 6.64 32.55
CA ALA A 66 13.77 7.53 31.40
C ALA A 66 13.12 6.87 30.18
N ASP A 67 12.50 7.68 29.34
CA ASP A 67 12.01 7.22 28.05
C ASP A 67 13.22 6.99 27.11
N ARG A 68 13.17 5.89 26.36
CA ARG A 68 14.16 5.58 25.32
C ARG A 68 13.43 5.45 23.98
N PRO A 69 13.95 6.04 22.90
CA PRO A 69 13.40 5.83 21.58
C PRO A 69 13.51 4.34 21.23
N SER A 70 12.37 3.75 20.85
CA SER A 70 12.25 2.40 20.34
C SER A 70 11.65 2.47 18.94
N TYR A 71 12.13 1.61 18.05
CA TYR A 71 11.65 1.53 16.68
C TYR A 71 11.15 0.13 16.42
N ASP A 72 9.98 0.03 15.79
CA ASP A 72 9.47 -1.22 15.25
C ASP A 72 9.94 -1.38 13.82
N ILE A 73 10.36 -2.60 13.46
CA ILE A 73 10.68 -2.95 12.08
C ILE A 73 9.43 -3.56 11.47
N ALA A 74 8.84 -2.84 10.52
CA ALA A 74 7.70 -3.33 9.75
C ALA A 74 8.19 -3.95 8.43
N VAL A 75 7.76 -5.17 8.16
CA VAL A 75 8.01 -5.89 6.91
C VAL A 75 6.66 -6.28 6.32
N GLU A 76 6.53 -6.19 5.00
CA GLU A 76 5.32 -6.61 4.30
C GLU A 76 5.02 -8.09 4.56
N TYR A 77 3.74 -8.41 4.79
CA TYR A 77 3.34 -9.77 5.15
C TYR A 77 3.69 -10.80 4.07
N GLU A 78 3.67 -10.38 2.80
CA GLU A 78 4.04 -11.24 1.66
C GLU A 78 5.51 -11.66 1.68
N VAL A 79 6.40 -10.84 2.24
CA VAL A 79 7.80 -11.21 2.45
C VAL A 79 7.89 -12.31 3.50
N LEU A 80 7.08 -12.23 4.56
CA LEU A 80 7.07 -13.24 5.63
C LEU A 80 6.53 -14.59 5.14
N THR A 81 5.57 -14.60 4.22
CA THR A 81 4.99 -15.83 3.65
C THR A 81 5.77 -16.39 2.46
N GLY A 82 6.77 -15.65 1.95
CA GLY A 82 7.51 -15.99 0.72
C GLY A 82 6.77 -15.64 -0.57
N ALA A 83 5.53 -15.15 -0.48
CA ALA A 83 4.74 -14.74 -1.64
C ALA A 83 5.39 -13.59 -2.42
N TRP A 84 6.08 -12.68 -1.71
CA TRP A 84 6.79 -11.56 -2.33
C TRP A 84 7.90 -12.03 -3.28
N ALA A 85 8.71 -13.01 -2.85
CA ALA A 85 9.79 -13.53 -3.69
C ALA A 85 9.25 -14.22 -4.95
N ALA A 86 8.15 -14.97 -4.82
CA ALA A 86 7.45 -15.58 -5.95
C ALA A 86 6.86 -14.52 -6.91
N HIS A 87 6.27 -13.45 -6.37
CA HIS A 87 5.72 -12.36 -7.17
C HIS A 87 6.82 -11.64 -7.96
N GLU A 88 7.89 -11.21 -7.29
CA GLU A 88 9.01 -10.53 -7.92
C GLU A 88 9.72 -11.42 -8.95
N ALA A 89 9.88 -12.72 -8.66
CA ALA A 89 10.40 -13.69 -9.63
C ALA A 89 9.52 -13.76 -10.89
N ALA A 90 8.19 -13.71 -10.74
CA ALA A 90 7.26 -13.69 -11.87
C ALA A 90 7.33 -12.40 -12.69
N VAL A 91 7.46 -11.25 -12.02
CA VAL A 91 7.64 -9.95 -12.67
C VAL A 91 8.97 -9.93 -13.45
N ALA A 92 10.06 -10.40 -12.83
CA ALA A 92 11.38 -10.48 -13.47
C ALA A 92 11.37 -11.41 -14.69
N ALA A 93 10.82 -12.62 -14.55
CA ALA A 93 10.70 -13.58 -15.65
C ALA A 93 9.92 -13.00 -16.83
N ARG A 94 8.79 -12.32 -16.54
CA ARG A 94 7.97 -11.67 -17.57
C ARG A 94 8.71 -10.52 -18.26
N LYS A 95 9.50 -9.75 -17.51
CA LYS A 95 10.28 -8.64 -18.05
C LYS A 95 11.42 -9.14 -18.94
N GLU A 96 12.10 -10.21 -18.57
CA GLU A 96 13.18 -10.82 -19.36
C GLU A 96 12.67 -11.38 -20.69
N VAL A 97 11.59 -12.15 -20.66
CA VAL A 97 11.02 -12.77 -21.86
C VAL A 97 10.29 -11.76 -22.75
N GLY A 98 9.73 -10.71 -22.16
CA GLY A 98 8.92 -9.73 -22.86
C GLY A 98 7.45 -10.16 -23.00
N ARG A 99 6.55 -9.17 -23.15
CA ARG A 99 5.09 -9.37 -23.04
C ARG A 99 4.51 -10.37 -24.04
N THR A 100 4.90 -10.29 -25.31
CA THR A 100 4.35 -11.12 -26.40
C THR A 100 4.79 -12.57 -26.26
N ALA A 101 6.09 -12.80 -26.09
CA ALA A 101 6.62 -14.14 -25.88
C ALA A 101 6.06 -14.77 -24.59
N TRP A 102 5.88 -13.98 -23.51
CA TRP A 102 5.26 -14.46 -22.29
C TRP A 102 3.83 -14.98 -22.51
N SER A 103 3.01 -14.28 -23.31
CA SER A 103 1.64 -14.73 -23.61
C SER A 103 1.58 -16.02 -24.42
N GLU A 104 2.58 -16.28 -25.25
CA GLU A 104 2.65 -17.48 -26.10
C GLU A 104 3.25 -18.70 -25.37
N MET A 105 3.95 -18.48 -24.24
CA MET A 105 4.50 -19.58 -23.45
C MET A 105 3.43 -20.47 -22.81
N ASP A 106 3.69 -21.77 -22.85
CA ASP A 106 2.97 -22.78 -22.07
C ASP A 106 3.13 -22.52 -20.55
N PRO A 107 2.10 -22.84 -19.72
CA PRO A 107 2.17 -22.67 -18.28
C PRO A 107 3.41 -23.31 -17.62
N SER A 108 3.85 -24.48 -18.09
CA SER A 108 5.05 -25.14 -17.55
C SER A 108 6.33 -24.37 -17.88
N ALA A 109 6.41 -23.76 -19.07
CA ALA A 109 7.54 -22.94 -19.48
C ALA A 109 7.60 -21.64 -18.68
N ARG A 110 6.43 -21.04 -18.37
CA ARG A 110 6.35 -19.89 -17.46
C ARG A 110 6.85 -20.27 -16.06
N GLY A 111 6.39 -21.39 -15.50
CA GLY A 111 6.84 -21.89 -14.20
C GLY A 111 8.37 -22.02 -14.11
N ARG A 112 9.00 -22.66 -15.11
CA ARG A 112 10.47 -22.79 -15.17
C ARG A 112 11.20 -21.44 -15.28
N ALA A 113 10.61 -20.46 -15.96
CA ALA A 113 11.18 -19.13 -16.04
C ALA A 113 11.14 -18.43 -14.67
N ILE A 114 10.01 -18.54 -13.94
CA ILE A 114 9.87 -18.00 -12.58
C ILE A 114 10.86 -18.67 -11.62
N GLU A 115 10.93 -20.00 -11.62
CA GLU A 115 11.83 -20.78 -10.77
C GLU A 115 13.30 -20.38 -10.95
N ARG A 116 13.70 -19.95 -12.16
CA ARG A 116 15.06 -19.48 -12.43
C ARG A 116 15.40 -18.20 -11.67
N HIS A 117 14.43 -17.32 -11.46
CA HIS A 117 14.63 -16.04 -10.76
C HIS A 117 14.42 -16.14 -9.25
N LEU A 118 13.64 -17.12 -8.79
CA LEU A 118 13.27 -17.26 -7.39
C LEU A 118 14.46 -17.23 -6.41
N PRO A 119 15.58 -17.96 -6.64
CA PRO A 119 16.71 -17.96 -5.70
C PRO A 119 17.34 -16.58 -5.47
N ALA A 120 17.31 -15.70 -6.48
CA ALA A 120 17.87 -14.36 -6.35
C ALA A 120 17.06 -13.49 -5.37
N PHE A 121 15.73 -13.62 -5.41
CA PHE A 121 14.81 -12.92 -4.51
C PHE A 121 14.78 -13.54 -3.12
N ASP A 122 14.86 -14.87 -3.01
CA ASP A 122 15.02 -15.54 -1.71
C ASP A 122 16.30 -15.08 -1.01
N ALA A 123 17.42 -14.99 -1.74
CA ALA A 123 18.66 -14.46 -1.20
C ALA A 123 18.54 -12.99 -0.75
N GLN A 124 17.66 -12.20 -1.37
CA GLN A 124 17.39 -10.83 -0.94
C GLN A 124 16.61 -10.79 0.38
N VAL A 125 15.63 -11.67 0.53
CA VAL A 125 14.90 -11.83 1.79
C VAL A 125 15.83 -12.30 2.91
N GLU A 126 16.74 -13.23 2.62
CA GLU A 126 17.74 -13.68 3.61
C GLU A 126 18.72 -12.56 4.01
N ARG A 127 19.12 -11.69 3.08
CA ARG A 127 19.92 -10.50 3.41
C ARG A 127 19.16 -9.53 4.31
N LEU A 128 17.87 -9.32 4.05
CA LEU A 128 17.00 -8.50 4.91
C LEU A 128 16.98 -9.09 6.32
N TYR A 129 16.75 -10.39 6.45
CA TYR A 129 16.70 -11.04 7.74
C TYR A 129 18.03 -11.00 8.49
N ALA A 130 19.15 -11.24 7.81
CA ALA A 130 20.48 -11.09 8.40
C ALA A 130 20.70 -9.67 8.94
N THR A 131 20.23 -8.65 8.22
CA THR A 131 20.30 -7.24 8.65
C THR A 131 19.44 -6.99 9.89
N ILE A 132 18.25 -7.59 9.97
CA ILE A 132 17.38 -7.49 11.14
C ILE A 132 18.01 -8.15 12.36
N CYS A 133 18.62 -9.33 12.20
CA CYS A 133 19.34 -10.01 13.28
C CYS A 133 20.52 -9.18 13.78
N ASP A 134 21.37 -8.69 12.86
CA ASP A 134 22.55 -7.87 13.17
C ASP A 134 22.19 -6.58 13.90
N ARG A 135 21.23 -5.81 13.35
CA ARG A 135 20.84 -4.50 13.92
C ARG A 135 19.91 -4.61 15.12
N GLY A 136 19.10 -5.66 15.16
CA GLY A 136 18.16 -5.93 16.25
C GLY A 136 18.81 -6.62 17.46
N GLY A 137 20.03 -7.15 17.30
CA GLY A 137 20.69 -7.92 18.35
C GLY A 137 19.93 -9.19 18.72
N ILE A 138 19.22 -9.79 17.76
CA ILE A 138 18.48 -11.05 17.92
C ILE A 138 19.10 -12.13 17.05
N ASP A 139 19.02 -13.37 17.49
CA ASP A 139 19.44 -14.50 16.68
C ASP A 139 18.38 -14.87 15.62
N ARG A 140 18.74 -15.83 14.77
CA ARG A 140 17.87 -16.28 13.68
C ARG A 140 16.63 -17.00 14.21
N ASP A 141 16.80 -17.83 15.23
CA ASP A 141 15.72 -18.65 15.80
C ASP A 141 14.64 -17.77 16.46
N GLU A 142 15.05 -16.69 17.14
CA GLU A 142 14.17 -15.66 17.67
C GLU A 142 13.39 -14.96 16.57
N LEU A 143 14.06 -14.57 15.48
CA LEU A 143 13.40 -13.95 14.34
C LEU A 143 12.35 -14.88 13.73
N GLU A 144 12.70 -16.15 13.48
CA GLU A 144 11.78 -17.15 12.92
C GLU A 144 10.58 -17.37 13.84
N ARG A 145 10.79 -17.48 15.16
CA ARG A 145 9.72 -17.60 16.14
C ARG A 145 8.75 -16.42 16.10
N ARG A 146 9.27 -15.20 15.97
CA ARG A 146 8.45 -13.98 15.83
C ARG A 146 7.67 -13.97 14.53
N ILE A 147 8.29 -14.38 13.43
CA ILE A 147 7.62 -14.51 12.13
C ILE A 147 6.45 -15.50 12.23
N ASP A 148 6.66 -16.66 12.86
CA ASP A 148 5.63 -17.67 13.04
C ASP A 148 4.49 -17.20 13.95
N GLU A 149 4.81 -16.45 15.00
CA GLU A 149 3.79 -15.81 15.84
C GLU A 149 2.94 -14.83 15.03
N ILE A 150 3.57 -14.00 14.19
CA ILE A 150 2.87 -13.06 13.31
C ILE A 150 1.96 -13.83 12.33
N LYS A 151 2.48 -14.86 11.66
CA LYS A 151 1.72 -15.72 10.73
C LYS A 151 0.50 -16.33 11.41
N ARG A 152 0.67 -16.91 12.61
CA ARG A 152 -0.44 -17.47 13.40
C ARG A 152 -1.50 -16.41 13.72
N ARG A 153 -1.08 -15.25 14.22
CA ARG A 153 -1.99 -14.15 14.58
C ARG A 153 -2.79 -13.65 13.38
N VAL A 154 -2.16 -13.51 12.22
CA VAL A 154 -2.83 -13.11 10.98
C VAL A 154 -3.80 -14.19 10.51
N HIS A 155 -3.39 -15.47 10.55
CA HIS A 155 -4.25 -16.59 10.19
C HIS A 155 -5.52 -16.66 11.07
N THR A 156 -5.39 -16.54 12.39
CA THR A 156 -6.54 -16.51 13.31
C THR A 156 -7.51 -15.36 12.97
N ARG A 157 -6.99 -14.18 12.66
CA ARG A 157 -7.83 -13.04 12.24
C ARG A 157 -8.52 -13.29 10.91
N ALA A 158 -7.83 -13.86 9.92
CA ALA A 158 -8.40 -14.15 8.62
C ALA A 158 -9.56 -15.15 8.71
N VAL A 159 -9.40 -16.22 9.49
CA VAL A 159 -10.48 -17.20 9.74
C VAL A 159 -11.71 -16.52 10.35
N ALA A 160 -11.53 -15.70 11.38
CA ALA A 160 -12.64 -14.99 12.02
C ALA A 160 -13.37 -14.03 11.06
N VAL A 161 -12.66 -13.42 10.11
CA VAL A 161 -13.27 -12.55 9.08
C VAL A 161 -14.05 -13.39 8.06
N TRP A 162 -13.50 -14.50 7.59
CA TRP A 162 -14.16 -15.39 6.64
C TRP A 162 -15.42 -16.05 7.23
N ASP A 163 -15.36 -16.48 8.49
CA ASP A 163 -16.52 -17.05 9.18
C ASP A 163 -17.64 -16.01 9.30
N ARG A 164 -17.31 -14.78 9.68
CA ARG A 164 -18.28 -13.67 9.72
C ARG A 164 -18.88 -13.37 8.36
N GLN A 165 -18.09 -13.43 7.28
CA GLN A 165 -18.61 -13.25 5.92
C GLN A 165 -19.58 -14.37 5.52
N ARG A 166 -19.24 -15.63 5.82
CA ARG A 166 -20.12 -16.78 5.55
C ARG A 166 -21.44 -16.71 6.32
N GLU A 167 -21.41 -16.27 7.57
CA GLU A 167 -22.63 -16.04 8.36
C GLU A 167 -23.53 -14.97 7.74
N MET A 168 -22.95 -13.88 7.23
CA MET A 168 -23.71 -12.83 6.52
C MET A 168 -24.31 -13.32 5.20
N GLU A 169 -23.60 -14.16 4.46
CA GLU A 169 -24.08 -14.74 3.21
C GLU A 169 -25.17 -15.80 3.43
N SER A 170 -25.07 -16.60 4.51
CA SER A 170 -26.07 -17.61 4.85
C SER A 170 -27.37 -17.01 5.40
N ASN A 171 -27.35 -15.78 5.91
CA ASN A 171 -28.50 -15.11 6.53
C ASN A 171 -29.20 -14.12 5.57
N ARG A 172 -28.85 -14.15 4.28
CA ARG A 172 -29.39 -13.32 3.20
C ARG A 172 -30.18 -14.15 2.20
#